data_AF-A0A818CZA3-F1
#
_entry.id   AF-A0A818CZA3-F1
#
_cell.length_a   1.000
_cell.length_b   1.000
_cell.length_c   1.000
_cell.angle_alpha   90.00
_cell.angle_beta   90.00
_cell.angle_gamma   90.00
#
_symmetry.space_group_name_H-M   'P 1'
#
loop_
_entity.id
_entity.type
_entity.pdbx_description
1 polymer ?
#
loop_
_entity_poly.entity_id
_entity_poly.type
_entity_poly.pdbx_seq_one_letter_code
_entity_poly.pdbx_strand_id
1 'polypeptide(L)'
;MTYCQSSIFGQSLQDTYRYSQDKTSLVPLIVRQCCEYLLEHGLTFVGLFRVPGKQSTIKELRDMYDRGLPVELKACYSPATISSLLKTYLQSFTF
;
A
#
# COMPACT_ATOMS: atom_id res chain seq x y z
N MET A 1 -11.22 26.73 1.16
CA MET A 1 -12.08 25.68 0.57
C MET A 1 -11.48 24.34 0.96
N THR A 2 -12.18 23.62 1.81
CA THR A 2 -11.76 22.42 2.54
C THR A 2 -11.55 21.25 1.56
N TYR A 3 -10.31 20.77 1.45
CA TYR A 3 -10.02 19.49 0.79
C TYR A 3 -10.57 18.37 1.69
N CYS A 4 -11.68 17.75 1.29
CA CYS A 4 -12.15 16.52 1.92
C CYS A 4 -11.07 15.43 1.71
N GLN A 5 -10.22 15.22 2.71
CA GLN A 5 -9.27 14.10 2.78
C GLN A 5 -10.06 12.79 2.76
N SER A 6 -10.05 12.07 1.63
CA SER A 6 -10.67 10.76 1.56
C SER A 6 -9.60 9.66 1.68
N SER A 7 -9.75 8.81 2.72
CA SER A 7 -8.87 7.71 3.14
C SER A 7 -8.52 6.71 2.02
N ILE A 8 -7.26 6.40 1.75
CA ILE A 8 -6.87 5.46 0.67
C ILE A 8 -7.36 4.02 0.96
N PHE A 9 -7.36 3.60 2.22
CA PHE A 9 -7.88 2.30 2.64
C PHE A 9 -9.40 2.36 2.85
N GLY A 10 -10.13 1.33 2.38
CA GLY A 10 -11.58 1.20 2.55
C GLY A 10 -12.44 2.07 1.64
N GLN A 11 -11.85 2.81 0.70
CA GLN A 11 -12.60 3.47 -0.38
C GLN A 11 -12.89 2.50 -1.54
N SER A 12 -13.84 2.84 -2.41
CA SER A 12 -14.01 2.10 -3.66
C SER A 12 -12.75 2.26 -4.53
N LEU A 13 -12.42 1.24 -5.34
CA LEU A 13 -11.34 1.36 -6.33
C LEU A 13 -11.55 2.58 -7.25
N GLN A 14 -12.81 2.94 -7.52
CA GLN A 14 -13.16 4.11 -8.35
C GLN A 14 -12.72 5.43 -7.73
N ASP A 15 -12.77 5.57 -6.41
CA ASP A 15 -12.37 6.80 -5.71
C ASP A 15 -10.86 6.92 -5.53
N THR A 16 -10.13 5.79 -5.50
CA THR A 16 -8.66 5.81 -5.43
C THR A 16 -8.02 6.41 -6.70
N TYR A 17 -8.68 6.29 -7.85
CA TYR A 17 -8.18 6.89 -9.11
C TYR A 17 -8.08 8.41 -9.09
N ARG A 18 -8.88 9.09 -8.25
CA ARG A 18 -8.82 10.56 -8.12
C ARG A 18 -7.47 11.06 -7.59
N TYR A 19 -6.70 10.22 -6.91
CA TYR A 19 -5.39 10.57 -6.34
C TYR A 19 -4.20 10.17 -7.23
N SER A 20 -4.43 9.43 -8.33
CA SER A 20 -3.37 9.15 -9.29
C SER A 20 -3.06 10.40 -10.13
N GLN A 21 -1.83 10.91 -10.07
CA GLN A 21 -1.37 11.97 -10.99
C GLN A 21 -1.37 11.51 -12.45
N ASP A 22 -1.34 10.20 -12.66
CA ASP A 22 -1.38 9.56 -13.96
C ASP A 22 -2.78 8.96 -14.22
N LYS A 23 -3.65 9.73 -14.87
CA LYS A 23 -5.01 9.31 -15.24
C LYS A 23 -5.05 8.12 -16.21
N THR A 24 -3.90 7.67 -16.71
CA THR A 24 -3.80 6.51 -17.60
C THR A 24 -3.55 5.20 -16.86
N SER A 25 -3.11 5.26 -15.60
CA SER A 25 -2.80 4.07 -14.82
C SER A 25 -3.99 3.60 -14.01
N LEU A 26 -4.55 2.45 -14.39
CA LEU A 26 -5.60 1.74 -13.65
C LEU A 26 -5.09 1.05 -12.37
N VAL A 27 -3.94 1.48 -11.81
CA VAL A 27 -3.32 0.86 -10.64
C VAL A 27 -3.08 1.91 -9.54
N PRO A 28 -3.64 1.74 -8.33
CA PRO A 28 -3.36 2.59 -7.19
C PRO A 28 -1.87 2.67 -6.84
N LEU A 29 -1.40 3.84 -6.40
CA LEU A 29 0.02 4.07 -6.08
C LEU A 29 0.57 3.06 -5.06
N ILE A 30 -0.18 2.78 -4.00
CA ILE A 30 0.19 1.80 -2.97
C ILE A 30 0.43 0.40 -3.56
N VAL A 31 -0.40 -0.02 -4.53
CA VAL A 31 -0.25 -1.32 -5.19
C VAL A 31 1.04 -1.33 -6.01
N ARG A 32 1.28 -0.28 -6.80
CA ARG A 32 2.48 -0.14 -7.62
C ARG A 32 3.74 -0.20 -6.75
N GLN A 33 3.85 0.66 -5.75
CA GLN A 33 5.03 0.76 -4.89
C GLN A 33 5.30 -0.55 -4.15
N CYS A 34 4.26 -1.21 -3.61
CA CYS A 34 4.43 -2.50 -2.95
C CYS A 34 4.91 -3.57 -3.94
N CYS A 35 4.36 -3.63 -5.15
CA CYS A 35 4.77 -4.59 -6.17
C CYS A 35 6.23 -4.37 -6.60
N GLU A 36 6.61 -3.14 -6.90
CA GLU A 36 8.00 -2.77 -7.24
C GLU A 36 8.97 -3.21 -6.14
N TYR A 37 8.66 -2.86 -4.89
CA TYR A 37 9.46 -3.26 -3.73
C TYR A 37 9.61 -4.79 -3.59
N LEU A 38 8.52 -5.53 -3.77
CA LEU A 38 8.53 -6.99 -3.61
C LEU A 38 9.25 -7.70 -4.76
N LEU A 39 9.23 -7.14 -5.97
CA LEU A 39 10.01 -7.63 -7.09
C LEU A 39 11.52 -7.40 -6.86
N GLU A 40 11.89 -6.32 -6.19
CA GLU A 40 13.30 -6.01 -5.90
C GLU A 40 13.84 -6.77 -4.67
N HIS A 41 13.06 -6.84 -3.58
CA HIS A 41 13.53 -7.31 -2.28
C HIS A 41 12.85 -8.58 -1.76
N GLY A 42 11.75 -9.00 -2.37
CA GLY A 42 10.90 -10.09 -1.88
C GLY A 42 11.16 -11.46 -2.49
N LEU A 43 11.87 -11.53 -3.64
CA LEU A 43 11.97 -12.76 -4.44
C LEU A 43 12.62 -13.94 -3.70
N THR A 44 13.59 -13.67 -2.82
CA THR A 44 14.30 -14.68 -2.04
C THR A 44 13.74 -14.85 -0.63
N PHE A 45 12.68 -14.11 -0.27
CA PHE A 45 12.09 -14.16 1.06
C PHE A 45 11.22 -15.40 1.25
N VAL A 46 11.62 -16.29 2.15
CA VAL A 46 10.86 -17.51 2.45
C VAL A 46 9.56 -17.17 3.16
N GLY A 47 8.43 -17.65 2.61
CA GLY A 47 7.11 -17.43 3.20
C GLY A 47 6.52 -16.05 2.91
N LEU A 48 6.92 -15.41 1.81
CA LEU A 48 6.27 -14.18 1.33
C LEU A 48 4.75 -14.37 1.22
N PHE A 49 3.97 -13.39 1.67
CA PHE A 49 2.50 -13.44 1.82
C PHE A 49 1.94 -14.48 2.83
N ARG A 50 2.75 -15.40 3.35
CA ARG A 50 2.36 -16.37 4.39
C ARG A 50 2.71 -15.87 5.80
N VAL A 51 3.90 -15.29 5.95
CA VAL A 51 4.40 -14.78 7.23
C VAL A 51 3.82 -13.38 7.46
N PRO A 52 3.20 -13.11 8.62
CA PRO A 52 2.69 -11.77 8.93
C PRO A 52 3.83 -10.79 9.13
N GLY A 53 3.64 -9.57 8.64
CA GLY A 53 4.55 -8.46 8.84
C GLY A 53 4.44 -7.83 10.23
N LYS A 54 5.31 -6.85 10.48
CA LYS A 54 5.29 -6.10 11.75
C LYS A 54 4.09 -5.14 11.80
N GLN A 55 3.11 -5.46 12.64
CA GLN A 55 1.83 -4.74 12.73
C GLN A 55 1.96 -3.23 12.98
N SER A 56 2.92 -2.80 13.81
CA SER A 56 3.14 -1.37 14.07
C SER A 56 3.60 -0.61 12.82
N THR A 57 4.49 -1.22 12.03
CA THR A 57 4.96 -0.63 10.76
C THR A 57 3.88 -0.67 9.68
N ILE A 58 3.07 -1.73 9.62
CA ILE A 58 1.92 -1.79 8.70
C ILE A 58 0.95 -0.64 9.00
N LYS A 59 0.64 -0.43 10.28
CA LYS A 59 -0.23 0.67 10.71
C LYS A 59 0.36 2.04 10.36
N GLU A 60 1.63 2.26 10.64
CA GLU A 60 2.33 3.51 10.30
C GLU A 60 2.28 3.80 8.80
N LEU A 61 2.63 2.83 7.95
CA LEU A 61 2.61 2.98 6.50
C LEU A 61 1.18 3.24 6.00
N ARG A 62 0.19 2.52 6.53
CA ARG A 62 -1.22 2.77 6.24
C ARG A 62 -1.63 4.20 6.58
N ASP A 63 -1.32 4.67 7.79
CA ASP A 63 -1.67 6.01 8.24
C ASP A 63 -1.02 7.09 7.35
N MET A 64 0.20 6.83 6.83
CA MET A 64 0.84 7.72 5.86
C MET A 64 0.10 7.75 4.52
N TYR A 65 -0.26 6.58 3.96
CA TYR A 65 -1.04 6.50 2.73
C TYR A 65 -2.42 7.15 2.88
N ASP A 66 -3.12 6.90 4.00
CA ASP A 66 -4.44 7.48 4.27
C ASP A 66 -4.42 9.00 4.40
N ARG A 67 -3.28 9.57 4.85
CA ARG A 67 -3.07 11.03 4.90
C ARG A 67 -2.60 11.63 3.58
N GLY A 68 -2.33 10.82 2.56
CA GLY A 68 -1.75 11.27 1.29
C GLY A 68 -0.30 11.74 1.43
N LEU A 69 0.42 11.29 2.45
CA LEU A 69 1.84 11.60 2.62
C LEU A 69 2.69 10.80 1.62
N PRO A 70 3.81 11.36 1.15
CA PRO A 70 4.76 10.60 0.34
C PRO A 70 5.32 9.43 1.16
N VAL A 71 5.17 8.21 0.63
CA VAL A 71 5.69 6.98 1.23
C VAL A 71 6.84 6.47 0.37
N GLU A 72 7.99 6.25 0.99
CA GLU A 72 9.16 5.64 0.38
C GLU A 72 9.40 4.27 1.04
N LEU A 73 9.23 3.19 0.28
CA LEU A 73 9.46 1.84 0.76
C LEU A 73 10.96 1.52 0.70
N LYS A 74 11.66 1.76 1.81
CA LYS A 74 13.10 1.54 1.94
C LYS A 74 13.43 0.07 2.15
N ALA A 75 14.61 -0.35 1.70
CA ALA A 75 15.13 -1.72 1.86
C ALA A 75 15.26 -2.17 3.33
N CYS A 76 15.16 -1.27 4.31
CA CYS A 76 15.13 -1.61 5.73
C CYS A 76 13.80 -2.25 6.17
N TYR A 77 12.73 -2.15 5.38
CA TYR A 77 11.48 -2.82 5.67
C TYR A 77 11.58 -4.33 5.34
N SER A 78 10.96 -5.17 6.18
CA SER A 78 10.87 -6.60 5.84
C SER A 78 9.90 -6.81 4.67
N PRO A 79 10.21 -7.68 3.69
CA PRO A 79 9.26 -8.09 2.66
C PRO A 79 7.94 -8.64 3.22
N ALA A 80 7.95 -9.26 4.42
CA ALA A 80 6.73 -9.69 5.11
C ALA A 80 5.82 -8.50 5.50
N THR A 81 6.41 -7.37 5.90
CA THR A 81 5.70 -6.12 6.21
C THR A 81 5.04 -5.55 4.97
N ILE A 82 5.78 -5.42 3.86
CA ILE A 82 5.25 -4.83 2.62
C ILE A 82 4.19 -5.74 1.98
N SER A 83 4.42 -7.06 1.95
CA SER A 83 3.40 -8.00 1.46
C SER A 83 2.13 -8.01 2.32
N SER A 84 2.27 -7.89 3.64
CA SER A 84 1.11 -7.77 4.53
C SER A 84 0.38 -6.44 4.36
N LEU A 85 1.09 -5.34 4.11
CA LEU A 85 0.49 -4.04 3.80
C LEU A 85 -0.32 -4.09 2.50
N LEU A 86 0.27 -4.64 1.43
CA LEU A 86 -0.42 -4.84 0.16
C LEU A 86 -1.66 -5.72 0.33
N LYS A 87 -1.54 -6.83 1.07
CA LYS A 87 -2.67 -7.71 1.37
C LYS A 87 -3.77 -6.98 2.13
N THR A 88 -3.42 -6.17 3.13
CA THR A 88 -4.37 -5.38 3.93
C THR A 88 -5.12 -4.39 3.07
N TYR A 89 -4.43 -3.73 2.13
CA TYR A 89 -5.06 -2.81 1.18
C TYR A 89 -6.10 -3.53 0.31
N LEU A 90 -5.71 -4.67 -0.30
CA LEU A 90 -6.62 -5.45 -1.15
C LEU A 90 -7.82 -6.01 -0.38
N GLN A 91 -7.63 -6.43 0.88
CA GLN A 91 -8.71 -6.91 1.74
C GLN A 91 -9.71 -5.80 2.11
N SER A 92 -9.28 -4.53 2.14
CA SER A 92 -10.17 -3.42 2.48
C SER A 92 -11.30 -3.18 1.47
N PHE A 93 -11.22 -3.78 0.27
CA PHE A 93 -12.26 -3.73 -0.76
C PHE A 93 -13.29 -4.87 -0.67
N THR A 94 -13.08 -5.84 0.23
CA THR A 94 -13.96 -7.01 0.33
C THR A 94 -15.14 -6.67 1.26
N PHE A 95 -16.35 -6.61 0.69
CA PHE A 95 -17.63 -6.46 1.38
C PHE A 95 -18.18 -7.82 1.82
#